data_AF-A0A537QHM2-F1
#
_entry.id   AF-A0A537QHM2-F1
#
_cell.length_a   1.000
_cell.length_b   1.000
_cell.length_c   1.000
_cell.angle_alpha   90.00
_cell.angle_beta   90.00
_cell.angle_gamma   90.00
#
_symmetry.space_group_name_H-M   'P 1'
#
loop_
_entity.id
_entity.type
_entity.pdbx_description
1 polymer ?
#
loop_
_entity_poly.entity_id
_entity_poly.type
_entity_poly.pdbx_seq_one_letter_code
_entity_poly.pdbx_strand_id
1 'polypeptide(L)' 'AGRNRWLGRKPSVRGVAMNPIDHPHGGGEGKTSGGRHPVTPWGKPTKGKKTRQNKATDRLIVRRRQSK' A
#
# COMPACT_ATOMS: atom_id res chain seq x y z
N ALA A 1 -2.19 -13.29 -17.40
CA ALA A 1 -1.23 -12.20 -17.68
C ALA A 1 -1.59 -11.36 -18.91
N GLY A 2 -1.86 -11.98 -20.07
CA GLY A 2 -2.15 -11.28 -21.34
C GLY A 2 -3.28 -10.26 -21.27
N ARG A 3 -4.45 -10.62 -20.73
CA ARG A 3 -5.59 -9.69 -20.60
C ARG A 3 -5.26 -8.43 -19.80
N ASN A 4 -4.49 -8.54 -18.72
CA ASN A 4 -4.07 -7.36 -17.93
C ASN A 4 -3.16 -6.43 -18.73
N ARG A 5 -2.31 -6.98 -19.61
CA ARG A 5 -1.46 -6.21 -20.50
C ARG A 5 -2.26 -5.46 -21.55
N TRP A 6 -3.32 -6.07 -22.09
CA TRP A 6 -4.26 -5.40 -23.00
C TRP A 6 -5.02 -4.26 -22.30
N LEU A 7 -5.29 -4.40 -21.00
CA LEU A 7 -5.86 -3.33 -20.16
C LEU A 7 -4.81 -2.29 -19.70
N GLY A 8 -3.57 -2.32 -20.21
CA GLY A 8 -2.50 -1.38 -19.85
C GLY A 8 -1.90 -1.58 -18.44
N ARG A 9 -2.26 -2.66 -17.74
CA ARG A 9 -1.79 -2.94 -16.37
C ARG A 9 -0.50 -3.77 -16.42
N LYS A 10 0.61 -3.16 -16.02
CA LYS A 10 1.90 -3.83 -15.83
C LYS A 10 1.89 -4.68 -14.54
N PRO A 11 2.69 -5.75 -14.46
CA PRO A 11 2.85 -6.51 -13.22
C PRO A 11 3.42 -5.60 -12.11
N SER A 12 2.91 -5.75 -10.89
CA SER A 12 3.49 -5.13 -9.69
C SER A 12 4.26 -6.17 -8.89
N VAL A 13 5.44 -5.79 -8.41
CA VAL A 13 6.29 -6.66 -7.58
C VAL A 13 5.98 -6.40 -6.11
N ARG A 14 5.88 -7.46 -5.30
CA ARG A 14 5.62 -7.35 -3.86
C ARG A 14 6.88 -6.84 -3.15
N GLY A 15 6.72 -5.95 -2.17
CA GLY A 15 7.83 -5.42 -1.37
C GLY A 15 8.67 -6.48 -0.64
N VAL A 16 8.04 -7.60 -0.25
CA VAL A 16 8.72 -8.77 0.36
C VAL A 16 9.72 -9.44 -0.57
N ALA A 17 9.54 -9.30 -1.89
CA ALA A 17 10.45 -9.87 -2.89
C ALA A 17 11.59 -8.90 -3.27
N MET A 18 11.67 -7.73 -2.63
CA MET A 18 12.65 -6.70 -2.92
C MET A 18 13.79 -6.70 -1.90
N ASN A 19 14.81 -5.87 -2.12
CA ASN A 19 15.92 -5.68 -1.17
C ASN A 19 15.56 -4.59 -0.14
N PRO A 20 16.28 -4.52 1.01
CA PRO A 20 16.04 -3.49 2.04
C PRO A 20 16.11 -2.04 1.54
N ILE A 21 16.90 -1.79 0.49
CA ILE A 21 17.04 -0.46 -0.14
C ILE A 21 15.80 -0.05 -0.95
N ASP A 22 15.09 -1.02 -1.52
CA ASP A 22 13.98 -0.78 -2.45
C ASP A 22 12.63 -0.68 -1.74
N HIS A 23 12.47 -1.45 -0.66
CA HIS A 23 11.21 -1.50 0.07
C HIS A 23 11.46 -1.74 1.56
N PRO A 24 10.68 -1.10 2.46
CA PRO A 24 10.75 -1.38 3.89
C PRO A 24 10.39 -2.82 4.31
N HIS A 25 9.96 -3.67 3.38
CA HIS A 25 9.66 -5.09 3.61
C HIS A 25 10.69 -6.00 2.94
N GLY A 26 11.68 -5.42 2.26
CA GLY A 26 12.68 -6.16 1.54
C GLY A 26 13.76 -6.72 2.45
N GLY A 27 14.40 -7.78 1.97
CA GLY A 27 15.45 -8.52 2.70
C GLY A 27 14.94 -9.56 3.71
N GLY A 28 15.86 -9.98 4.57
CA GLY A 28 15.72 -11.17 5.42
C GLY A 28 16.15 -12.45 4.71
N GLU A 29 16.44 -13.49 5.47
CA GLU A 29 16.78 -14.80 4.92
C GLU A 29 15.51 -15.54 4.48
N GLY A 30 15.50 -16.04 3.24
CA GLY A 30 14.33 -16.67 2.65
C GLY A 30 13.13 -15.72 2.52
N LYS A 31 11.91 -16.26 2.62
CA LYS A 31 10.69 -15.46 2.52
C LYS A 31 10.24 -15.02 3.91
N THR A 32 10.50 -13.76 4.26
CA THR A 32 10.05 -13.17 5.52
C THR A 32 8.91 -12.18 5.31
N SER A 33 8.10 -11.93 6.34
CA SER A 33 7.03 -10.92 6.28
C SER A 33 7.55 -9.49 6.57
N GLY A 34 8.88 -9.27 6.57
CA GLY A 34 9.51 -7.99 6.88
C GLY A 34 9.41 -7.53 8.35
N GLY A 35 8.71 -8.28 9.23
CA GLY A 35 8.66 -8.05 10.69
C GLY A 35 8.07 -6.72 11.15
N ARG A 36 7.48 -5.92 10.25
CA ARG A 36 7.02 -4.54 10.51
C ARG A 36 5.57 -4.37 10.13
N HIS A 37 4.95 -3.30 10.63
CA HIS A 37 3.61 -2.92 10.16
C HIS A 37 3.63 -2.72 8.64
N PRO A 38 2.63 -3.22 7.89
CA PRO A 38 2.59 -3.05 6.45
C PRO A 38 2.66 -1.58 6.03
N VAL A 39 3.64 -1.27 5.18
CA VAL A 39 3.89 0.05 4.62
C VAL A 39 4.02 0.03 3.11
N THR A 40 3.88 1.20 2.51
CA THR A 40 4.21 1.50 1.11
C THR A 40 5.74 1.48 0.91
N PRO A 41 6.23 1.51 -0.35
CA PRO A 41 7.66 1.66 -0.63
C PRO A 41 8.29 2.90 0.04
N TRP A 42 7.47 3.93 0.29
CA TRP A 42 7.90 5.18 0.95
C TRP A 42 7.59 5.22 2.46
N GLY A 43 7.29 4.08 3.08
CA GLY A 43 7.10 3.99 4.53
C GLY A 43 5.75 4.47 5.08
N LYS A 44 4.81 4.94 4.25
CA LYS A 44 3.44 5.24 4.71
C LYS A 44 2.69 3.94 5.05
N PRO A 45 2.08 3.80 6.25
CA PRO A 45 1.27 2.63 6.61
C PRO A 45 0.11 2.37 5.64
N THR A 46 -0.12 1.10 5.27
CA THR A 46 -1.16 0.69 4.31
C THR A 46 -2.42 0.13 4.95
N LYS A 47 -2.36 -0.30 6.21
CA LYS A 47 -3.52 -0.78 6.97
C LYS A 47 -4.04 0.33 7.90
N GLY A 48 -5.32 0.68 7.76
CA GLY A 48 -6.06 1.56 8.68
C GLY A 48 -5.70 3.06 8.67
N LYS A 49 -4.56 3.47 8.11
CA LYS A 49 -4.15 4.88 8.09
C LYS A 49 -5.00 5.71 7.13
N LYS A 50 -5.75 6.68 7.68
CA LYS A 50 -6.48 7.68 6.90
C LYS A 50 -5.50 8.65 6.23
N THR A 51 -5.66 8.88 4.93
CA THR A 51 -4.79 9.76 4.14
C THR A 51 -5.36 11.16 3.92
N ARG A 52 -6.69 11.34 3.97
CA ARG A 52 -7.34 12.65 3.82
C ARG A 52 -7.32 13.42 5.14
N GLN A 53 -6.93 14.71 5.08
CA GLN A 53 -6.83 15.59 6.26
C GLN A 53 -7.50 16.97 6.10
N ASN A 54 -8.08 17.29 4.92
CA ASN A 54 -8.65 18.62 4.68
C ASN A 54 -9.92 18.87 5.53
N LYS A 55 -9.79 19.73 6.54
CA LYS A 55 -10.88 20.10 7.46
C LYS A 55 -11.98 20.92 6.79
N ALA A 56 -11.65 21.74 5.80
CA ALA A 56 -12.62 22.64 5.16
C ALA A 56 -13.74 21.85 4.47
N THR A 57 -13.36 20.78 3.77
CA THR A 57 -14.29 19.86 3.09
C THR A 57 -14.96 18.88 4.03
N ASP A 58 -14.32 18.54 5.16
CA ASP A 58 -14.87 17.60 6.14
C ASP A 58 -16.15 18.13 6.81
N ARG A 59 -16.34 19.45 6.89
CA ARG A 59 -17.55 20.08 7.45
C ARG A 59 -18.84 19.72 6.71
N LEU A 60 -18.76 19.44 5.40
CA LEU A 60 -19.92 19.10 4.56
C LEU A 60 -20.24 17.61 4.56
N ILE A 61 -19.49 16.80 5.31
CA ILE A 61 -19.61 15.33 5.28
C ILE A 61 -20.47 14.86 6.45
N VAL A 62 -21.72 14.51 6.15
CA VAL A 62 -22.69 14.04 7.15
C VAL A 62 -22.37 12.62 7.64
N ARG A 63 -21.94 11.72 6.74
CA ARG A 63 -21.59 10.33 7.07
C ARG A 63 -20.41 9.88 6.23
N ARG A 64 -19.42 9.23 6.85
CA ARG A 64 -18.32 8.58 6.13
C ARG A 64 -18.79 7.28 5.50
N ARG A 65 -18.18 6.89 4.37
CA ARG A 65 -18.45 5.59 3.73
C ARG A 65 -18.17 4.47 4.73
N GLN A 66 -19.20 3.71 5.07
CA GLN A 66 -19.06 2.40 5.69
C GLN A 66 -19.26 1.37 4.59
N SER A 67 -18.21 0.63 4.25
CA SER A 67 -18.29 -0.52 3.35
C SER A 67 -17.62 -1.71 4.02
N LYS A 68 -18.28 -2.87 3.86
CA LYS A 68 -17.98 -4.23 4.32
C LYS A 68 -16.49 -4.59 4.35
#